data_AF-A0A2P8DZ49-F1
#
_entry.id   AF-A0A2P8DZ49-F1
#
_cell.length_a   1.000
_cell.length_b   1.000
_cell.length_c   1.000
_cell.angle_alpha   90.00
_cell.angle_beta   90.00
_cell.angle_gamma   90.00
#
_symmetry.space_group_name_H-M   'P 1'
#
loop_
_entity.id
_entity.type
_entity.pdbx_description
1 polymer ?
#
loop_
_entity_poly.entity_id
_entity_poly.type
_entity_poly.pdbx_seq_one_letter_code
_entity_poly.pdbx_strand_id
1 'polypeptide(L)'
;MAELTCQQCGTGFTGKSHAKYCTGSCRSAASKAARQNRTQAHSRGTGRRSTAMTSAFTKASKAAHRKPVDGAAVALARVYARQIDDDPSRVDKLGPQMLAVLTQLGMTPKARGGQAEPQAGGDRVDRVDELRDRRASRADRAAAVDSPDTPATT
;
A
#
# COMPACT_ATOMS: atom_id res chain seq x y z
N MET A 1 12.56 -47.52 20.72
CA MET A 1 11.92 -46.42 19.96
C MET A 1 11.35 -45.45 20.97
N ALA A 2 11.47 -44.14 20.78
CA ALA A 2 10.94 -43.16 21.73
C ALA A 2 9.47 -42.84 21.39
N GLU A 3 8.64 -42.72 22.43
CA GLU A 3 7.31 -42.16 22.31
C GLU A 3 7.43 -40.63 22.30
N LEU A 4 6.88 -40.01 21.26
CA LEU A 4 6.99 -38.57 20.97
C LEU A 4 5.60 -37.99 20.77
N THR A 5 5.42 -36.71 21.08
CA THR A 5 4.16 -35.99 20.87
C THR A 5 4.24 -35.12 19.62
N CYS A 6 3.28 -35.23 18.71
CA CYS A 6 3.24 -34.42 17.49
C CYS A 6 2.98 -32.94 17.82
N GLN A 7 3.85 -32.03 17.37
CA GLN A 7 3.71 -30.59 17.66
C GLN A 7 2.50 -29.92 16.98
N GLN A 8 1.88 -30.57 15.98
CA GLN A 8 0.75 -29.99 15.24
C GLN A 8 -0.62 -30.44 15.76
N CYS A 9 -0.76 -31.71 16.15
CA CYS A 9 -2.05 -32.30 16.55
C CYS A 9 -2.06 -32.89 17.96
N GLY A 10 -0.91 -32.96 18.65
CA GLY A 10 -0.82 -33.48 20.02
C GLY A 10 -0.87 -35.01 20.15
N THR A 11 -1.03 -35.76 19.06
CA THR A 11 -1.08 -37.23 19.13
C THR A 11 0.29 -37.83 19.45
N GLY A 12 0.33 -38.82 20.34
CA GLY A 12 1.50 -39.66 20.56
C GLY A 12 1.85 -40.49 19.32
N PHE A 13 3.13 -40.64 19.01
CA PHE A 13 3.62 -41.48 17.93
C PHE A 13 5.02 -42.03 18.23
N THR A 14 5.33 -43.22 17.70
CA THR A 14 6.66 -43.83 17.80
C THR A 14 7.50 -43.45 16.59
N GLY A 15 8.70 -42.90 16.80
CA GLY A 15 9.55 -42.44 15.70
C GLY A 15 11.02 -42.26 16.05
N LYS A 16 11.77 -41.68 15.10
CA LYS A 16 13.14 -41.23 15.35
C LYS A 16 13.12 -40.09 16.38
N SER A 17 14.14 -40.00 17.23
CA SER A 17 14.24 -39.00 18.31
C SER A 17 14.14 -37.54 17.86
N HIS A 18 14.38 -37.24 16.58
CA HIS A 18 14.28 -35.90 15.99
C HIS A 18 12.99 -35.66 15.19
N ALA A 19 12.08 -36.63 15.11
CA ALA A 19 10.81 -36.45 14.41
C ALA A 19 9.90 -35.51 15.22
N LYS A 20 9.44 -34.43 14.60
CA LYS A 20 8.55 -33.43 15.22
C LYS A 20 7.07 -33.65 14.92
N TYR A 21 6.76 -34.45 13.91
CA TYR A 21 5.42 -34.64 13.37
C TYR A 21 5.15 -36.11 13.09
N CYS A 22 3.93 -36.56 13.40
CA CYS A 22 3.51 -37.96 13.19
C CYS A 22 3.34 -38.32 11.71
N THR A 23 2.94 -37.37 10.87
CA THR A 23 2.64 -37.62 9.44
C THR A 23 3.12 -36.48 8.54
N GLY A 24 3.16 -36.74 7.23
CA GLY A 24 3.40 -35.71 6.22
C GLY A 24 2.35 -34.59 6.22
N SER A 25 1.08 -34.91 6.50
CA SER A 25 0.00 -33.91 6.58
C SER A 25 0.21 -32.92 7.73
N CYS A 26 0.63 -33.39 8.91
CA CYS A 26 0.97 -32.53 10.05
C CYS A 26 2.15 -31.59 9.75
N ARG A 27 3.18 -32.09 9.06
CA ARG A 27 4.33 -31.26 8.63
C ARG A 27 3.89 -30.17 7.66
N SER A 28 3.05 -30.50 6.69
CA SER A 28 2.52 -29.54 5.71
C SER A 28 1.63 -28.49 6.36
N ALA A 29 0.77 -28.88 7.31
CA ALA A 29 -0.07 -27.97 8.08
C ALA A 29 0.77 -26.98 8.93
N ALA A 30 1.79 -27.48 9.64
CA ALA A 30 2.70 -26.65 10.41
C ALA A 30 3.47 -25.65 9.51
N SER A 31 3.93 -26.10 8.33
CA SER A 31 4.59 -25.24 7.34
C SER A 31 3.65 -24.14 6.82
N LYS A 32 2.39 -24.47 6.54
CA LYS A 32 1.37 -23.51 6.10
C LYS A 32 1.08 -22.48 7.19
N ALA A 33 0.89 -22.92 8.44
CA ALA A 33 0.70 -22.03 9.58
C ALA A 33 1.89 -21.08 9.79
N ALA A 34 3.12 -21.59 9.66
CA ALA A 34 4.33 -20.76 9.75
C ALA A 34 4.39 -19.68 8.65
N ARG A 35 3.99 -20.02 7.40
CA ARG A 35 3.89 -19.05 6.30
C ARG A 35 2.83 -17.99 6.58
N GLN A 36 1.65 -18.40 7.05
CA GLN A 36 0.56 -17.48 7.41
C GLN A 36 0.98 -16.54 8.54
N ASN A 37 1.67 -17.04 9.56
CA ASN A 37 2.19 -16.20 10.64
C ASN A 37 3.25 -15.22 10.13
N ARG A 38 4.11 -15.61 9.19
CA ARG A 38 5.09 -14.70 8.58
C ARG A 38 4.40 -13.60 7.77
N THR A 39 3.38 -13.92 6.98
CA THR A 39 2.63 -12.91 6.22
C THR A 39 1.82 -12.00 7.15
N GLN A 40 1.22 -12.54 8.21
CA GLN A 40 0.54 -11.75 9.24
C GLN A 40 1.50 -10.88 10.06
N ALA A 41 2.71 -11.35 10.35
CA ALA A 41 3.72 -10.54 11.03
C ALA A 41 4.18 -9.38 10.14
N HIS A 42 4.36 -9.63 8.84
CA HIS A 42 4.63 -8.55 7.89
C HIS A 42 3.47 -7.57 7.78
N SER A 43 2.21 -8.02 7.71
CA SER A 43 1.06 -7.11 7.63
C SER A 43 0.81 -6.35 8.94
N ARG A 44 1.14 -6.92 10.11
CA ARG A 44 1.06 -6.23 11.41
C ARG A 44 2.20 -5.22 11.60
N GLY A 45 3.42 -5.54 11.17
CA GLY A 45 4.54 -4.59 11.17
C GLY A 45 4.41 -3.49 10.11
N THR A 46 3.72 -3.78 9.01
CA THR A 46 3.37 -2.82 7.95
C THR A 46 1.94 -2.34 8.04
N GLY A 47 1.29 -2.52 9.20
CA GLY A 47 0.03 -1.89 9.58
C GLY A 47 0.21 -0.39 9.78
N ARG A 48 0.75 0.28 8.75
CA ARG A 48 0.20 1.47 8.10
C ARG A 48 -0.66 2.31 9.04
N ARG A 49 -0.05 2.84 10.11
CA ARG A 49 -0.27 4.26 10.40
C ARG A 49 -0.02 4.93 9.07
N SER A 50 -1.06 5.55 8.53
CA SER A 50 -1.08 6.13 7.20
C SER A 50 0.01 7.18 7.13
N THR A 51 1.25 6.78 6.82
CA THR A 51 2.34 7.68 6.46
C THR A 51 2.12 8.20 5.05
N ALA A 52 0.87 8.49 4.71
CA ALA A 52 0.46 8.86 3.37
C ALA A 52 1.13 10.18 3.03
N MET A 53 1.18 11.13 3.96
CA MET A 53 1.87 12.40 3.75
C MET A 53 3.38 12.22 3.72
N THR A 54 4.00 11.52 4.69
CA THR A 54 5.46 11.36 4.71
C THR A 54 5.98 10.58 3.49
N SER A 55 5.28 9.53 3.07
CA SER A 55 5.67 8.74 1.89
C SER A 55 5.48 9.51 0.59
N ALA A 56 4.35 10.21 0.43
CA ALA A 56 4.09 11.07 -0.73
C ALA A 56 5.12 12.20 -0.83
N PHE A 57 5.41 12.88 0.30
CA PHE A 57 6.43 13.93 0.36
C PHE A 57 7.84 13.38 0.05
N THR A 58 8.19 12.22 0.57
CA THR A 58 9.49 11.59 0.28
C THR A 58 9.63 11.26 -1.20
N LYS A 59 8.57 10.76 -1.84
CA LYS A 59 8.56 10.49 -3.29
C LYS A 59 8.68 11.79 -4.09
N ALA A 60 7.90 12.81 -3.75
CA ALA A 60 7.94 14.12 -4.41
C ALA A 60 9.31 14.80 -4.26
N SER A 61 9.90 14.77 -3.06
CA SER A 61 11.21 15.38 -2.80
C SER A 61 12.36 14.67 -3.52
N LYS A 62 12.29 13.35 -3.72
CA LYS A 62 13.27 12.64 -4.55
C LYS A 62 13.21 13.05 -6.03
N ALA A 63 12.03 13.36 -6.54
CA ALA A 63 11.84 13.75 -7.94
C ALA A 63 12.18 15.24 -8.21
N ALA A 64 12.14 16.09 -7.19
CA ALA A 64 12.46 17.51 -7.34
C ALA A 64 13.97 17.76 -7.41
N HIS A 65 14.40 18.60 -8.36
CA HIS A 65 15.74 19.18 -8.35
C HIS A 65 15.86 20.14 -7.16
N ARG A 66 16.69 19.77 -6.19
CA ARG A 66 16.91 20.54 -4.95
C ARG A 66 18.30 21.16 -4.97
N LYS A 67 18.39 22.41 -4.55
CA LYS A 67 19.67 23.04 -4.25
C LYS A 67 20.10 22.63 -2.83
N PRO A 68 21.41 22.65 -2.51
CA PRO A 68 21.89 22.34 -1.16
C PRO A 68 21.25 23.22 -0.07
N VAL A 69 20.90 24.47 -0.42
CA VAL A 69 20.23 25.43 0.47
C VAL A 69 18.82 25.01 0.89
N ASP A 70 18.18 24.08 0.18
CA ASP A 70 16.82 23.62 0.44
C ASP A 70 16.74 22.59 1.59
N GLY A 71 17.88 22.17 2.15
CA GLY A 71 17.95 21.11 3.16
C GLY A 71 17.10 21.39 4.41
N ALA A 72 17.11 22.63 4.90
CA ALA A 72 16.32 23.03 6.06
C ALA A 72 14.81 22.98 5.80
N ALA A 73 14.36 23.44 4.63
CA ALA A 73 12.95 23.40 4.23
C ALA A 73 12.46 21.95 4.05
N VAL A 74 13.29 21.06 3.49
CA VAL A 74 12.98 19.62 3.40
C VAL A 74 12.86 18.99 4.79
N ALA A 75 13.75 19.34 5.72
CA ALA A 75 13.69 18.83 7.08
C ALA A 75 12.38 19.26 7.77
N LEU A 76 12.01 20.54 7.65
CA LEU A 76 10.77 21.08 8.21
C LEU A 76 9.52 20.42 7.62
N ALA A 77 9.47 20.25 6.29
CA ALA A 77 8.36 19.56 5.62
C ALA A 77 8.20 18.10 6.08
N ARG A 78 9.30 17.40 6.40
CA ARG A 78 9.24 16.04 6.99
C ARG A 78 8.65 16.05 8.40
N VAL A 79 8.97 17.07 9.20
CA VAL A 79 8.40 17.22 10.55
C VAL A 79 6.89 17.43 10.47
N TYR A 80 6.41 18.33 9.61
CA TYR A 80 4.97 18.55 9.43
C TYR A 80 4.25 17.33 8.88
N ALA A 81 4.84 16.64 7.88
CA ALA A 81 4.25 15.41 7.34
C ALA A 81 4.08 14.32 8.42
N ARG A 82 5.08 14.15 9.30
CA ARG A 82 4.98 13.22 10.45
C ARG A 82 3.91 13.65 11.43
N GLN A 83 3.84 14.92 11.79
CA GLN A 83 2.82 15.43 12.71
C GLN A 83 1.40 15.23 12.18
N ILE A 84 1.19 15.35 10.87
CA ILE A 84 -0.09 15.07 10.21
C ILE A 84 -0.38 13.56 10.18
N ASP A 85 0.63 12.73 9.89
CA ASP A 85 0.48 11.27 9.89
C ASP A 85 0.19 10.72 11.30
N ASP A 86 0.73 11.36 12.35
CA ASP A 86 0.47 11.02 13.76
C ASP A 86 -0.90 11.52 14.25
N ASP A 87 -1.33 12.70 13.81
CA ASP A 87 -2.60 13.33 14.21
C ASP A 87 -3.25 14.06 13.01
N PRO A 88 -4.17 13.38 12.30
CA PRO A 88 -4.83 13.94 11.12
C PRO A 88 -5.65 15.21 11.39
N SER A 89 -6.06 15.46 12.64
CA SER A 89 -6.81 16.67 12.99
C SER A 89 -5.97 17.94 12.88
N ARG A 90 -4.64 17.81 12.83
CA ARG A 90 -3.72 18.95 12.68
C ARG A 90 -3.63 19.48 11.26
N VAL A 91 -4.24 18.81 10.27
CA VAL A 91 -4.20 19.21 8.87
C VAL A 91 -4.69 20.66 8.68
N ASP A 92 -5.71 21.08 9.43
CA ASP A 92 -6.25 22.45 9.30
C ASP A 92 -5.23 23.52 9.72
N LYS A 93 -4.38 23.22 10.71
CA LYS A 93 -3.36 24.15 11.23
C LYS A 93 -2.05 24.06 10.47
N LEU A 94 -1.59 22.84 10.20
CA LEU A 94 -0.30 22.57 9.57
C LEU A 94 -0.36 22.61 8.04
N GLY A 95 -1.53 22.42 7.44
CA GLY A 95 -1.73 22.44 5.99
C GLY A 95 -1.22 23.71 5.32
N PRO A 96 -1.62 24.92 5.77
CA PRO A 96 -1.12 26.17 5.23
C PRO A 96 0.40 26.34 5.38
N GLN A 97 0.97 25.94 6.52
CA GLN A 97 2.41 26.03 6.79
C GLN A 97 3.20 25.06 5.89
N MET A 98 2.71 23.83 5.74
CA MET A 98 3.29 22.85 4.83
C MET A 98 3.21 23.32 3.37
N LEU A 99 2.11 23.93 2.96
CA LEU A 99 1.96 24.50 1.63
C LEU A 99 2.95 25.65 1.38
N ALA A 100 3.17 26.51 2.37
CA ALA A 100 4.18 27.57 2.29
C ALA A 100 5.60 26.99 2.09
N VAL A 101 5.98 25.96 2.86
CA VAL A 101 7.27 25.28 2.70
C VAL A 101 7.38 24.60 1.33
N LEU A 102 6.34 23.91 0.87
CA LEU A 102 6.33 23.29 -0.46
C LEU A 102 6.43 24.32 -1.59
N THR A 103 5.89 25.53 -1.38
CA THR A 103 5.99 26.63 -2.33
C THR A 103 7.42 27.17 -2.39
N GLN A 104 8.08 27.35 -1.25
CA GLN A 104 9.50 27.74 -1.21
C GLN A 104 10.41 26.69 -1.86
N LEU A 105 10.07 25.41 -1.73
CA LEU A 105 10.78 24.30 -2.37
C LEU A 105 10.50 24.15 -3.88
N GLY A 106 9.67 25.02 -4.48
CA GLY A 106 9.29 24.86 -5.89
C GLY A 106 8.49 23.58 -6.17
N MET A 107 7.88 22.97 -5.15
CA MET A 107 7.16 21.70 -5.29
C MET A 107 5.68 21.89 -5.62
N THR A 108 5.16 23.11 -5.52
CA THR A 108 3.77 23.42 -5.92
C THR A 108 3.72 23.89 -7.38
N PRO A 109 2.60 23.64 -8.11
CA PRO A 109 2.42 24.17 -9.47
C PRO A 109 2.60 25.70 -9.53
N LYS A 110 2.05 26.41 -8.53
CA LYS A 110 2.17 27.86 -8.39
C LYS A 110 3.63 28.33 -8.31
N ALA A 111 4.47 27.63 -7.56
CA ALA A 111 5.88 27.99 -7.40
C ALA A 111 6.73 27.70 -8.65
N ARG A 112 6.32 26.75 -9.50
CA ARG A 112 7.02 26.39 -10.73
C ARG A 112 6.71 27.32 -11.90
N GLY A 113 6.11 28.49 -11.65
CA GLY A 113 5.65 29.39 -12.70
C GLY A 113 4.44 28.86 -13.48
N GLY A 114 3.83 27.76 -13.02
CA GLY A 114 2.56 27.28 -13.53
C GLY A 114 1.42 28.14 -12.99
N GLN A 115 1.38 29.42 -13.34
CA GLN A 115 0.09 30.04 -13.63
C GLN A 115 -0.40 29.32 -14.88
N ALA A 116 -1.07 28.19 -14.68
CA ALA A 116 -1.99 27.73 -15.70
C ALA A 116 -3.00 28.88 -15.80
N GLU A 117 -2.79 29.74 -16.78
CA GLU A 117 -3.85 30.57 -17.34
C GLU A 117 -5.08 29.65 -17.42
N PRO A 118 -6.24 30.06 -16.89
CA PRO A 118 -7.42 29.20 -16.89
C PRO A 118 -7.73 28.86 -18.34
N GLN A 119 -7.26 27.69 -18.78
CA GLN A 119 -7.44 27.21 -20.12
C GLN A 119 -8.95 26.99 -20.25
N ALA A 120 -9.59 27.91 -20.96
CA ALA A 120 -11.04 27.96 -21.13
C ALA A 120 -11.55 26.56 -21.47
N GLY A 121 -12.51 26.10 -20.68
CA GLY A 121 -12.94 24.71 -20.64
C GLY A 121 -13.43 24.20 -22.00
N GLY A 122 -12.93 23.04 -22.38
CA GLY A 122 -13.50 22.19 -23.42
C GLY A 122 -13.08 20.74 -23.21
N ASP A 123 -11.77 20.50 -23.12
CA ASP A 123 -11.21 19.16 -23.37
C ASP A 123 -11.05 18.24 -22.13
N ARG A 124 -11.28 18.78 -20.92
CA ARG A 124 -10.98 18.05 -19.67
C ARG A 124 -12.11 17.15 -19.19
N VAL A 125 -13.35 17.47 -19.54
CA VAL A 125 -14.53 16.64 -19.26
C VAL A 125 -14.46 15.38 -20.12
N ASP A 126 -14.11 15.54 -21.40
CA ASP A 126 -13.97 14.44 -22.35
C ASP A 126 -12.99 13.36 -21.90
N ARG A 127 -11.85 13.73 -21.31
CA ARG A 127 -10.88 12.75 -20.79
C ARG A 127 -11.36 11.96 -19.58
N VAL A 128 -12.17 12.56 -18.71
CA VAL A 128 -12.70 11.85 -17.54
C VAL A 128 -13.81 10.89 -17.96
N ASP A 129 -14.64 11.30 -18.91
CA ASP A 129 -15.69 10.45 -19.46
C ASP A 129 -15.10 9.32 -20.31
N GLU A 130 -14.07 9.58 -21.13
CA GLU A 130 -13.33 8.53 -21.82
C GLU A 130 -12.70 7.49 -20.86
N LEU A 131 -12.22 7.94 -19.70
CA LEU A 131 -11.71 7.05 -18.65
C LEU A 131 -12.82 6.24 -17.98
N ARG A 132 -14.03 6.79 -17.83
CA ARG A 132 -15.20 6.08 -17.30
C ARG A 132 -15.67 5.03 -18.30
N ASP A 133 -15.77 5.38 -19.57
CA ASP A 133 -16.16 4.48 -20.65
C ASP A 133 -15.18 3.31 -20.76
N ARG A 134 -13.87 3.60 -20.74
CA ARG A 134 -12.84 2.54 -20.73
C ARG A 134 -12.94 1.60 -19.54
N ARG A 135 -13.40 2.07 -18.36
CA ARG A 135 -13.60 1.21 -17.19
C ARG A 135 -14.86 0.36 -17.33
N ALA A 136 -15.95 0.94 -17.83
CA ALA A 136 -17.18 0.20 -18.12
C ALA A 136 -16.93 -0.95 -19.10
N SER A 137 -16.26 -0.68 -20.23
CA SER A 137 -15.97 -1.71 -21.23
C SER A 137 -15.08 -2.85 -20.72
N ARG A 138 -14.23 -2.59 -19.69
CA ARG A 138 -13.41 -3.63 -19.06
C ARG A 138 -14.21 -4.47 -18.08
N ALA A 139 -15.16 -3.87 -17.35
CA ALA A 139 -16.04 -4.60 -16.44
C ALA A 139 -16.93 -5.58 -17.23
N ASP A 140 -17.47 -5.16 -18.37
CA ASP A 140 -18.32 -6.01 -19.20
C ASP A 140 -17.54 -7.20 -19.79
N ARG A 141 -16.29 -6.98 -20.22
CA ARG A 141 -15.42 -8.07 -20.69
C ARG A 141 -15.06 -9.07 -19.59
N ALA A 142 -14.85 -8.61 -18.36
CA ALA A 142 -14.57 -9.50 -17.24
C ALA A 142 -15.80 -10.38 -16.91
N ALA A 143 -16.99 -9.79 -16.88
CA ALA A 143 -18.24 -10.52 -16.65
C ALA A 143 -18.54 -11.58 -17.73
N ALA A 144 -18.17 -11.31 -18.99
CA ALA A 144 -18.35 -12.27 -20.09
C ALA A 144 -17.49 -13.53 -19.95
N VAL A 145 -16.28 -13.42 -19.38
CA VAL A 145 -15.36 -14.57 -19.20
C VAL A 145 -15.80 -15.48 -18.06
N ASP A 146 -16.52 -14.95 -17.07
CA ASP A 146 -17.00 -15.69 -15.90
C ASP A 146 -18.38 -16.33 -16.09
N SER A 147 -18.96 -16.30 -17.31
CA SER A 147 -20.18 -17.08 -17.59
C SER A 147 -19.83 -18.57 -17.56
N PRO A 148 -20.30 -19.35 -16.56
CA PRO A 148 -20.02 -20.76 -16.49
C PRO A 148 -20.73 -21.45 -17.65
N ASP A 149 -19.94 -22.04 -18.54
CA ASP A 149 -20.41 -22.91 -19.61
C ASP A 149 -21.12 -24.10 -18.93
N THR A 150 -22.43 -23.99 -18.73
CA THR A 150 -23.23 -25.03 -18.08
C THR A 150 -23.33 -26.22 -19.03
N PRO A 151 -22.69 -27.37 -18.75
CA PRO A 151 -22.83 -28.52 -19.62
C PRO A 151 -24.27 -29.04 -19.51
N ALA A 152 -24.94 -29.13 -20.66
CA ALA A 152 -26.25 -29.72 -20.78
C ALA A 152 -26.23 -31.15 -20.23
N THR A 153 -27.01 -31.38 -19.18
CA THR A 153 -27.23 -32.72 -18.62
C THR A 153 -28.29 -33.40 -19.48
N THR A 154 -27.87 -34.40 -20.26
CA THR A 154 -28.72 -35.37 -20.97
C THR A 154 -29.19 -36.46 -20.03
#